data_AF-A0A816ERD8-F1
#
_entry.id   AF-A0A816ERD8-F1
#
_cell.length_a   1.000
_cell.length_b   1.000
_cell.length_c   1.000
_cell.angle_alpha   90.00
_cell.angle_beta   90.00
_cell.angle_gamma   90.00
#
_symmetry.space_group_name_H-M   'P 1'
#
loop_
_entity.id
_entity.type
_entity.pdbx_description
1 polymer ?
#
loop_
_entity_poly.entity_id
_entity_poly.type
_entity_poly.pdbx_seq_one_letter_code
_entity_poly.pdbx_strand_id
1 'polypeptide(L)'
;MFFYCLYKITAYLDKPIALKLYPVIEQIVKLYPQSIVYPFKLSYETLQYSIQDPIILFKNPVEKEFNDLFGKNGELLSTISLGDTRLILGNISLKLINIIQDKTNINHYSTCFSATFRQQNRILDKSSIRQLEIPGQYTSKKQKPLIEHHIKIVGFDEKLLVLDSLRLPKRITIRGHDENDYRFLVKAGEDIRQDQRIEPLFSIINDLYDNDPNFIPMSSKLGMIEWLDNTRPLKDLIQESYNDNQLDIITNQGQHPRKLYQDYLTNTYKKAKPTANNTIMYAELFLSLTKAQVQEEFNHIQSVIPADLLRRAYYKIANSHQAFYALRRQFITSYAVLCTSQYILGIVDRHQLNFLIDTSSGQIIGIDFGSAFNAATIHLSVPELIPIRLTRQLTQLMSRIGTAGLFRATMIYRMNALRQNSDLLLSTMDVFIKEPLMEWMASFLFIL
;
A
#
# COMPACT_ATOMS: atom_id res chain seq x y z
N MET A 1 9.01 21.79 13.17
CA MET A 1 9.35 22.14 11.76
C MET A 1 10.12 21.01 11.08
N PHE A 2 11.25 20.52 11.61
CA PHE A 2 12.08 19.52 10.92
C PHE A 2 11.57 18.06 10.94
N PHE A 3 10.52 17.73 11.72
CA PHE A 3 10.00 16.35 11.81
C PHE A 3 9.62 15.77 10.45
N TYR A 4 9.03 16.59 9.61
CA TYR A 4 8.60 16.23 8.26
C TYR A 4 9.75 15.84 7.32
N CYS A 5 10.94 16.43 7.51
CA CYS A 5 12.13 16.12 6.73
C CYS A 5 13.16 15.30 7.51
N LEU A 6 12.79 14.67 8.64
CA LEU A 6 13.74 13.91 9.46
C LEU A 6 14.39 12.77 8.69
N TYR A 7 13.61 11.96 7.98
CA TYR A 7 14.12 10.89 7.12
C TYR A 7 15.12 11.39 6.07
N LYS A 8 14.99 12.65 5.65
CA LYS A 8 15.92 13.29 4.72
C LYS A 8 17.18 13.73 5.46
N ILE A 9 17.03 14.47 6.56
CA ILE A 9 18.14 14.96 7.38
C ILE A 9 19.05 13.81 7.83
N THR A 10 18.49 12.70 8.30
CA THR A 10 19.29 11.53 8.71
C THR A 10 20.01 10.86 7.55
N ALA A 11 19.47 10.91 6.34
CA ALA A 11 20.09 10.37 5.13
C ALA A 11 21.24 11.22 4.57
N TYR A 12 21.50 12.42 5.13
CA TYR A 12 22.67 13.25 4.80
C TYR A 12 23.79 13.15 5.84
N LEU A 13 23.62 12.33 6.88
CA LEU A 13 24.58 12.19 7.99
C LEU A 13 25.94 11.64 7.55
N ASP A 14 25.99 10.93 6.43
CA ASP A 14 27.18 10.38 5.79
C ASP A 14 27.90 11.36 4.86
N LYS A 15 27.33 12.55 4.63
CA LYS A 15 27.86 13.55 3.68
C LYS A 15 28.55 14.71 4.40
N PRO A 16 29.46 15.46 3.74
CA PRO A 16 30.15 16.60 4.36
C PRO A 16 29.24 17.68 4.93
N ILE A 17 28.00 17.79 4.42
CA ILE A 17 27.00 18.74 4.93
C ILE A 17 26.48 18.38 6.32
N ALA A 18 26.67 17.14 6.79
CA ALA A 18 26.21 16.63 8.09
C ALA A 18 26.66 17.52 9.25
N LEU A 19 27.88 18.07 9.20
CA LEU A 19 28.43 18.98 10.21
C LEU A 19 27.52 20.20 10.47
N LYS A 20 26.81 20.67 9.44
CA LYS A 20 25.84 21.78 9.57
C LYS A 20 24.49 21.33 10.16
N LEU A 21 24.16 20.04 10.03
CA LEU A 21 22.91 19.44 10.52
C LEU A 21 23.03 18.94 11.97
N TYR A 22 24.25 18.68 12.46
CA TYR A 22 24.48 18.15 13.80
C TYR A 22 23.81 18.94 14.93
N PRO A 23 23.87 20.29 15.00
CA PRO A 23 23.22 21.02 16.09
C PRO A 23 21.69 20.81 16.12
N VAL A 24 21.07 20.69 14.94
CA VAL A 24 19.63 20.43 14.80
C VAL A 24 19.30 19.02 15.26
N ILE A 25 20.07 18.02 14.80
CA ILE A 25 19.88 16.62 15.17
C ILE A 25 20.10 16.42 16.67
N GLU A 26 21.14 17.03 17.24
CA GLU A 26 21.44 16.95 18.68
C GLU A 26 20.28 17.52 19.52
N GLN A 27 19.70 18.66 19.11
CA GLN A 27 18.51 19.19 19.76
C GLN A 27 17.29 18.26 19.64
N ILE A 28 17.08 17.65 18.47
CA ILE A 28 15.98 16.70 18.27
C ILE A 28 16.18 15.45 19.12
N VAL A 29 17.39 14.90 19.20
CA VAL A 29 17.71 13.73 20.03
C VAL A 29 17.49 14.06 21.51
N LYS A 30 17.93 15.23 21.97
CA LYS A 30 17.77 15.65 23.37
C LYS A 30 16.30 15.81 23.77
N LEU A 31 15.52 16.49 22.92
CA LEU A 31 14.14 16.83 23.22
C LEU A 31 13.17 15.70 22.86
N TYR A 32 13.30 15.14 21.66
CA TYR A 32 12.38 14.20 21.00
C TYR A 32 13.06 12.92 20.48
N PRO A 33 13.73 12.13 21.33
CA PRO A 33 14.51 10.96 20.93
C PRO A 33 13.70 9.90 20.19
N GLN A 34 12.41 9.69 20.53
CA GLN A 34 11.55 8.71 19.86
C GLN A 34 11.29 9.08 18.39
N SER A 35 11.33 10.37 18.03
CA SER A 35 11.04 10.85 16.67
C SER A 35 12.11 10.47 15.65
N ILE A 36 13.36 10.24 16.09
CA ILE A 36 14.51 10.02 15.21
C ILE A 36 14.91 8.56 15.09
N VAL A 37 14.38 7.66 15.92
CA VAL A 37 14.76 6.23 15.96
C VAL A 37 14.58 5.56 14.58
N TYR A 38 13.39 5.68 13.97
CA TYR A 38 13.13 5.05 12.68
C TYR A 38 13.89 5.72 11.52
N PRO A 39 13.87 7.06 11.37
CA PRO A 39 14.71 7.75 10.39
C PRO A 39 16.19 7.36 10.47
N PHE A 40 16.75 7.34 11.68
CA PHE A 40 18.16 7.04 11.90
C PHE A 40 18.48 5.57 11.63
N LYS A 41 17.66 4.63 12.12
CA LYS A 41 17.84 3.19 11.85
C LYS A 41 17.87 2.93 10.35
N LEU A 42 16.95 3.54 9.62
CA LEU A 42 16.85 3.38 8.18
C LEU A 42 18.06 3.95 7.43
N SER A 43 18.57 5.12 7.84
CA SER A 43 19.82 5.67 7.31
C SER A 43 21.05 4.83 7.70
N TYR A 44 21.04 4.20 8.87
CA TYR A 44 22.11 3.33 9.34
C TYR A 44 22.18 2.01 8.55
N GLU A 45 21.04 1.40 8.23
CA GLU A 45 20.97 0.19 7.40
C GLU A 45 21.62 0.36 6.02
N THR A 46 21.57 1.56 5.46
CA THR A 46 22.23 1.88 4.20
C THR A 46 23.75 2.06 4.31
N LEU A 47 24.30 2.19 5.52
CA LEU A 47 25.71 2.52 5.76
C LEU A 47 26.63 1.32 6.05
N GLN A 48 26.14 0.19 6.61
CA GLN A 48 26.74 -1.17 6.54
C GLN A 48 26.05 -2.19 7.48
N TYR A 49 26.04 -3.46 7.00
CA TYR A 49 25.84 -4.78 7.62
C TYR A 49 24.78 -5.06 8.71
N SER A 50 24.10 -6.18 8.47
CA SER A 50 23.10 -6.87 9.27
C SER A 50 23.39 -6.89 10.77
N ILE A 51 22.52 -6.23 11.52
CA ILE A 51 22.36 -6.51 12.94
C ILE A 51 21.71 -7.89 13.04
N GLN A 52 22.41 -8.87 13.63
CA GLN A 52 21.75 -10.06 14.15
C GLN A 52 20.92 -9.63 15.36
N ASP A 53 19.60 -9.57 15.21
CA ASP A 53 18.70 -9.27 16.32
C ASP A 53 18.65 -10.50 17.27
N PRO A 54 19.03 -10.36 18.55
CA PRO A 54 19.22 -11.49 19.46
C PRO A 54 17.91 -12.05 20.06
N ILE A 55 16.73 -11.59 19.62
CA ILE A 55 15.45 -11.90 20.26
C ILE A 55 14.38 -12.23 19.22
N ILE A 56 14.61 -13.28 18.43
CA ILE A 56 13.59 -13.88 17.56
C ILE A 56 13.27 -15.28 18.11
N LEU A 57 12.04 -15.48 18.57
CA LEU A 57 11.56 -16.79 19.03
C LEU A 57 11.01 -17.66 17.91
N PHE A 58 10.72 -17.06 16.76
CA PHE A 58 10.41 -17.81 15.56
C PHE A 58 11.71 -18.39 14.99
N LYS A 59 12.14 -19.54 15.54
CA LYS A 59 13.07 -20.42 14.82
C LYS A 59 12.45 -20.68 13.46
N ASN A 60 13.21 -20.45 12.39
CA ASN A 60 12.72 -20.68 11.05
C ASN A 60 12.31 -22.18 11.00
N PRO A 61 11.02 -22.52 10.77
CA PRO A 61 10.54 -23.88 10.93
C PRO A 61 11.14 -24.84 9.89
N VAL A 62 11.71 -24.27 8.82
CA VAL A 62 12.51 -24.97 7.82
C VAL A 62 14.00 -24.70 7.98
N GLU A 63 14.48 -24.09 9.07
CA GLU A 63 15.91 -23.81 9.31
C GLU A 63 16.76 -25.08 9.19
N LYS A 64 16.31 -26.17 9.80
CA LYS A 64 17.00 -27.46 9.71
C LYS A 64 17.02 -27.96 8.26
N GLU A 65 15.88 -27.98 7.59
CA GLU A 65 15.76 -28.43 6.19
C GLU A 65 16.58 -27.52 5.24
N PHE A 66 16.62 -26.21 5.50
CA PHE A 66 17.38 -25.22 4.74
C PHE A 66 18.87 -25.39 4.97
N ASN A 67 19.31 -25.63 6.21
CA ASN A 67 20.70 -25.92 6.54
C ASN A 67 21.14 -27.28 5.99
N ASP A 68 20.26 -28.28 5.98
CA ASP A 68 20.53 -29.60 5.41
C ASP A 68 20.68 -29.53 3.87
N LEU A 69 19.93 -28.63 3.21
CA LEU A 69 19.92 -28.48 1.75
C LEU A 69 20.99 -27.50 1.23
N PHE A 70 21.17 -26.36 1.88
CA PHE A 70 22.04 -25.28 1.41
C PHE A 70 23.31 -25.12 2.26
N GLY A 71 23.43 -25.85 3.38
CA GLY A 71 24.48 -25.64 4.38
C GLY A 71 24.16 -24.43 5.28
N LYS A 72 24.84 -24.33 6.43
CA LYS A 72 24.50 -23.31 7.45
C LYS A 72 24.66 -21.88 6.94
N ASN A 73 25.59 -21.66 6.01
CA ASN A 73 25.90 -20.37 5.42
C ASN A 73 25.73 -20.35 3.88
N GLY A 74 25.00 -21.32 3.31
CA GLY A 74 24.88 -21.43 1.86
C GLY A 74 26.08 -22.11 1.17
N GLU A 75 26.93 -22.82 1.92
CA GLU A 75 28.14 -23.47 1.38
C GLU A 75 27.83 -24.55 0.33
N LEU A 76 26.61 -25.09 0.31
CA LEU A 76 26.15 -26.07 -0.68
C LEU A 76 25.43 -25.40 -1.87
N LEU A 77 25.29 -24.07 -1.92
CA LEU A 77 24.65 -23.40 -3.07
C LEU A 77 25.40 -23.61 -4.39
N SER A 78 26.73 -23.76 -4.33
CA SER A 78 27.57 -23.97 -5.51
C SER A 78 27.47 -25.37 -6.11
N THR A 79 26.91 -26.33 -5.36
CA THR A 79 26.85 -27.74 -5.77
C THR A 79 25.49 -28.15 -6.35
N ILE A 80 24.48 -27.26 -6.30
CA ILE A 80 23.11 -27.54 -6.73
C ILE A 80 22.87 -27.01 -8.15
N SER A 81 22.23 -27.82 -9.01
CA SER A 81 21.85 -27.39 -10.36
C SER A 81 20.66 -26.41 -10.33
N LEU A 82 20.64 -25.43 -11.24
CA LEU A 82 19.59 -24.39 -11.32
C LEU A 82 18.15 -24.97 -11.43
N GLY A 83 17.99 -26.12 -12.07
CA GLY A 83 16.69 -26.80 -12.22
C GLY A 83 16.20 -27.41 -10.90
N ASP A 84 17.11 -28.05 -10.16
CA ASP A 84 16.81 -28.66 -8.86
C ASP A 84 16.50 -27.59 -7.81
N THR A 85 17.22 -26.46 -7.84
CA THR A 85 16.99 -25.33 -6.93
C THR A 85 15.56 -24.80 -7.03
N ARG A 86 14.98 -24.72 -8.23
CA ARG A 86 13.61 -24.20 -8.42
C ARG A 86 12.55 -25.13 -7.83
N LEU A 87 12.70 -26.44 -7.99
CA LEU A 87 11.79 -27.43 -7.40
C LEU A 87 11.92 -27.46 -5.88
N ILE A 88 13.15 -27.44 -5.36
CA ILE A 88 13.44 -27.42 -3.92
C ILE A 88 12.86 -26.16 -3.26
N LEU A 89 13.13 -24.97 -3.83
CA LEU A 89 12.56 -23.71 -3.33
C LEU A 89 11.02 -23.69 -3.45
N GLY A 90 10.46 -24.28 -4.50
CA GLY A 90 9.01 -24.45 -4.65
C GLY A 90 8.41 -25.26 -3.50
N ASN A 91 9.01 -26.39 -3.15
CA ASN A 91 8.53 -27.25 -2.06
C ASN A 91 8.69 -26.59 -0.68
N ILE A 92 9.82 -25.92 -0.43
CA ILE A 92 10.06 -25.17 0.82
C ILE A 92 9.05 -24.03 0.96
N SER A 93 8.80 -23.28 -0.12
CA SER A 93 7.84 -22.16 -0.10
C SER A 93 6.42 -22.64 0.17
N LEU A 94 5.97 -23.75 -0.44
CA LEU A 94 4.67 -24.36 -0.16
C LEU A 94 4.54 -24.80 1.31
N LYS A 95 5.57 -25.45 1.88
CA LYS A 95 5.59 -25.81 3.31
C LYS A 95 5.51 -24.57 4.21
N LEU A 96 6.28 -23.52 3.90
CA LEU A 96 6.26 -22.27 4.65
C LEU A 96 4.88 -21.60 4.62
N ILE A 97 4.23 -21.55 3.45
CA ILE A 97 2.89 -20.98 3.29
C ILE A 97 1.89 -21.69 4.22
N ASN A 98 1.90 -23.03 4.24
CA ASN A 98 1.00 -23.81 5.10
C ASN A 98 1.24 -23.54 6.59
N ILE A 99 2.50 -23.38 7.03
CA ILE A 99 2.83 -23.09 8.44
C ILE A 99 2.42 -21.67 8.87
N ILE A 100 2.44 -20.72 7.94
CA ILE A 100 2.11 -19.31 8.21
C ILE A 100 0.59 -19.09 8.29
N GLN A 101 -0.20 -19.84 7.52
CA GLN A 101 -1.66 -19.70 7.49
C GLN A 101 -2.34 -19.99 8.84
N ASP A 102 -1.73 -20.81 9.71
CA ASP A 102 -2.30 -21.16 11.02
C ASP A 102 -2.01 -20.13 12.14
N LYS A 103 -1.22 -19.09 11.88
CA LYS A 103 -0.71 -18.20 12.95
C LYS A 103 -1.45 -16.88 13.03
N THR A 104 -2.65 -16.92 13.62
CA THR A 104 -3.47 -15.73 13.92
C THR A 104 -3.19 -15.12 15.30
N ASN A 105 -2.26 -15.68 16.08
CA ASN A 105 -1.84 -15.14 17.37
C ASN A 105 -0.44 -14.53 17.29
N ILE A 106 -0.30 -13.27 17.73
CA ILE A 106 0.94 -12.49 17.68
C ILE A 106 2.05 -13.08 18.55
N ASN A 107 1.68 -13.78 19.63
CA ASN A 107 2.64 -14.42 20.55
C ASN A 107 3.39 -15.59 19.89
N HIS A 108 2.89 -16.13 18.77
CA HIS A 108 3.63 -17.12 17.98
C HIS A 108 4.83 -16.53 17.25
N TYR A 109 4.89 -15.20 17.09
CA TYR A 109 5.97 -14.51 16.39
C TYR A 109 7.05 -13.98 17.35
N SER A 110 6.65 -13.42 18.50
CA SER A 110 7.59 -12.97 19.55
C SER A 110 6.93 -12.92 20.92
N THR A 111 7.66 -13.30 21.97
CA THR A 111 7.19 -13.13 23.36
C THR A 111 7.21 -11.68 23.82
N CYS A 112 7.89 -10.78 23.10
CA CYS A 112 7.90 -9.36 23.43
C CYS A 112 6.50 -8.71 23.31
N PHE A 113 5.55 -9.33 22.61
CA PHE A 113 4.16 -8.87 22.50
C PHE A 113 3.24 -9.45 23.58
N SER A 114 3.73 -10.38 24.40
CA SER A 114 2.92 -11.10 25.39
C SER A 114 2.70 -10.29 26.67
N ALA A 115 2.02 -10.88 27.66
CA ALA A 115 1.78 -10.27 28.98
C ALA A 115 3.07 -9.78 29.69
N THR A 116 4.24 -10.30 29.32
CA THR A 116 5.55 -9.84 29.81
C THR A 116 5.94 -8.45 29.30
N PHE A 117 5.31 -7.92 28.25
CA PHE A 117 5.53 -6.55 27.78
C PHE A 117 5.31 -5.53 28.90
N ARG A 118 4.27 -5.71 29.74
CA ARG A 118 4.02 -4.83 30.89
C ARG A 118 5.11 -4.95 31.96
N GLN A 119 5.65 -6.14 32.18
CA GLN A 119 6.75 -6.35 33.14
C GLN A 119 8.05 -5.73 32.62
N GLN A 120 8.34 -5.88 31.33
CA GLN A 120 9.50 -5.26 30.68
C GLN A 120 9.39 -3.73 30.64
N ASN A 121 8.22 -3.17 30.29
CA ASN A 121 7.98 -1.73 30.35
C ASN A 121 8.12 -1.15 31.77
N ARG A 122 7.67 -1.87 32.81
CA ARG A 122 7.86 -1.46 34.22
C ARG A 122 9.33 -1.46 34.65
N ILE A 123 10.17 -2.31 34.06
CA ILE A 123 11.63 -2.31 34.31
C ILE A 123 12.29 -1.13 33.59
N LEU A 124 11.83 -0.80 32.37
CA LEU A 124 12.26 0.39 31.62
C LEU A 124 11.89 1.70 32.36
N ASP A 125 10.70 1.77 32.94
CA ASP A 125 10.25 2.91 33.77
C ASP A 125 11.19 3.21 34.95
N LYS A 126 11.81 2.19 35.56
CA LYS A 126 12.74 2.35 36.71
C LYS A 126 14.14 2.80 36.32
N SER A 127 14.50 2.75 35.03
CA SER A 127 15.86 3.01 34.53
C SER A 127 16.00 4.35 33.79
N SER A 128 15.00 5.24 33.88
CA SER A 128 14.92 6.49 33.10
C SER A 128 14.83 6.29 31.57
N ILE A 129 14.55 5.05 31.13
CA ILE A 129 14.32 4.73 29.71
C ILE A 129 12.85 5.06 29.42
N ARG A 130 12.63 6.01 28.50
CA ARG A 130 11.31 6.57 28.17
C ARG A 130 10.35 5.48 27.68
N GLN A 131 9.12 5.50 28.18
CA GLN A 131 8.00 4.68 27.71
C GLN A 131 7.88 4.71 26.17
N LEU A 132 7.54 3.56 25.58
CA LEU A 132 7.36 3.44 24.14
C LEU A 132 6.12 4.20 23.68
N GLU A 133 6.28 5.04 22.66
CA GLU A 133 5.20 5.82 22.06
C GLU A 133 4.56 5.05 20.91
N ILE A 134 3.26 5.25 20.68
CA ILE A 134 2.63 4.82 19.43
C ILE A 134 3.35 5.54 18.27
N PRO A 135 3.82 4.83 17.23
CA PRO A 135 4.52 5.46 16.12
C PRO A 135 3.63 6.44 15.34
N GLY A 136 4.24 7.42 14.67
CA GLY A 136 3.52 8.35 13.79
C GLY A 136 2.91 9.59 14.45
N GLN A 137 3.20 9.88 15.72
CA GLN A 137 2.61 11.04 16.43
C GLN A 137 3.31 12.39 16.18
N TYR A 138 4.47 12.41 15.52
CA TYR A 138 5.26 13.62 15.27
C TYR A 138 4.85 14.32 13.95
N THR A 139 3.56 14.63 13.81
CA THR A 139 2.95 15.09 12.53
C THR A 139 2.62 16.59 12.50
N SER A 140 2.66 17.29 13.63
CA SER A 140 2.15 18.67 13.73
C SER A 140 2.97 19.67 12.88
N LYS A 141 2.38 20.11 11.76
CA LYS A 141 2.94 21.13 10.83
C LYS A 141 3.15 22.50 11.51
N LYS A 142 2.31 22.85 12.50
CA LYS A 142 2.17 24.24 13.01
C LYS A 142 2.45 24.42 14.50
N GLN A 143 2.66 23.36 15.27
CA GLN A 143 2.85 23.44 16.72
C GLN A 143 3.99 22.57 17.21
N LYS A 144 4.56 22.93 18.37
CA LYS A 144 5.55 22.11 19.05
C LYS A 144 4.87 20.84 19.57
N PRO A 145 5.39 19.62 19.31
CA PRO A 145 4.80 18.41 19.85
C PRO A 145 4.90 18.40 21.38
N LEU A 146 3.78 18.05 22.02
CA LEU A 146 3.66 17.93 23.46
C LEU A 146 3.83 16.45 23.83
N ILE A 147 5.07 16.06 24.17
CA ILE A 147 5.46 14.67 24.47
C ILE A 147 4.60 14.06 25.60
N GLU A 148 4.16 14.89 26.53
CA GLU A 148 3.28 14.53 27.64
C GLU A 148 1.91 14.04 27.18
N HIS A 149 1.43 14.52 26.02
CA HIS A 149 0.18 14.08 25.41
C HIS A 149 0.35 12.95 24.39
N HIS A 150 1.59 12.52 24.12
CA HIS A 150 1.82 11.42 23.20
C HIS A 150 1.35 10.12 23.81
N ILE A 151 0.56 9.38 23.04
CA ILE A 151 0.02 8.09 23.41
C ILE A 151 1.15 7.08 23.57
N LYS A 152 1.25 6.47 24.75
CA LYS A 152 2.20 5.42 25.07
C LYS A 152 1.58 4.04 24.87
N ILE A 153 2.40 3.08 24.46
CA ILE A 153 1.99 1.69 24.27
C ILE A 153 1.93 0.99 25.62
N VAL A 154 0.75 0.46 25.98
CA VAL A 154 0.57 -0.35 27.20
C VAL A 154 0.49 -1.85 26.92
N GLY A 155 0.24 -2.24 25.68
CA GLY A 155 0.21 -3.64 25.25
C GLY A 155 -0.27 -3.83 23.83
N PHE A 156 -0.48 -5.08 23.46
CA PHE A 156 -0.93 -5.51 22.14
C PHE A 156 -2.12 -6.46 22.28
N ASP A 157 -3.00 -6.48 21.28
CA ASP A 157 -3.97 -7.57 21.18
C ASP A 157 -3.27 -8.85 20.74
N GLU A 158 -3.68 -9.98 21.32
CA GLU A 158 -3.09 -11.28 20.96
C GLU A 158 -3.49 -11.72 19.56
N LYS A 159 -4.66 -11.29 19.08
CA LYS A 159 -5.17 -11.66 17.76
C LYS A 159 -4.66 -10.70 16.69
N LEU A 160 -4.12 -11.26 15.61
CA LEU A 160 -3.81 -10.53 14.39
C LEU A 160 -4.68 -11.01 13.24
N LEU A 161 -4.92 -10.12 12.28
CA LEU A 161 -5.61 -10.44 11.04
C LEU A 161 -4.57 -10.53 9.90
N VAL A 162 -4.46 -11.68 9.27
CA VAL A 162 -3.67 -11.85 8.04
C VAL A 162 -4.57 -11.51 6.85
N LEU A 163 -4.15 -10.55 6.02
CA LEU A 163 -4.90 -10.20 4.81
C LEU A 163 -4.53 -11.10 3.64
N ASP A 164 -5.53 -11.47 2.85
CA ASP A 164 -5.36 -12.26 1.62
C ASP A 164 -4.85 -11.36 0.48
N SER A 165 -3.53 -11.12 0.49
CA SER A 165 -2.80 -10.36 -0.52
C SER A 165 -1.44 -11.03 -0.77
N LEU A 166 -0.75 -10.63 -1.85
CA LEU A 166 0.50 -11.25 -2.32
C LEU A 166 1.55 -11.40 -1.21
N ARG A 167 1.68 -10.40 -0.33
CA ARG A 167 2.67 -10.38 0.77
C ARG A 167 2.13 -10.85 2.12
N LEU A 168 0.84 -11.22 2.20
CA LEU A 168 0.16 -11.59 3.45
C LEU A 168 0.44 -10.60 4.60
N PRO A 169 0.18 -9.28 4.39
CA PRO A 169 0.40 -8.26 5.40
C PRO A 169 -0.51 -8.51 6.61
N LYS A 170 -0.04 -8.08 7.79
CA LYS A 170 -0.66 -8.44 9.08
C LYS A 170 -1.20 -7.20 9.76
N ARG A 171 -2.50 -7.15 10.03
CA ARG A 171 -3.09 -6.10 10.85
C ARG A 171 -2.94 -6.47 12.32
N ILE A 172 -2.22 -5.63 13.05
CA ILE A 172 -2.03 -5.72 14.50
C ILE A 172 -2.86 -4.64 15.20
N THR A 173 -3.17 -4.86 16.47
CA THR A 173 -3.83 -3.88 17.33
C THR A 173 -2.91 -3.55 18.51
N ILE A 174 -2.56 -2.27 18.65
CA ILE A 174 -1.74 -1.71 19.72
C ILE A 174 -2.68 -1.02 20.71
N ARG A 175 -2.53 -1.29 22.00
CA ARG A 175 -3.34 -0.67 23.06
C ARG A 175 -2.62 0.54 23.62
N GLY A 176 -3.28 1.70 23.57
CA GLY A 176 -2.78 2.95 24.11
C GLY A 176 -3.07 3.09 25.61
N HIS A 177 -2.26 3.91 26.28
CA HIS A 177 -2.48 4.26 27.70
C HIS A 177 -3.74 5.13 27.94
N ASP A 178 -4.35 5.62 26.86
CA ASP A 178 -5.59 6.39 26.81
C ASP A 178 -6.83 5.49 26.61
N GLU A 179 -6.67 4.18 26.81
CA GLU A 179 -7.74 3.17 26.72
C GLU A 179 -8.29 2.93 25.30
N ASN A 180 -7.61 3.47 24.28
CA ASN A 180 -7.98 3.27 22.88
C ASN A 180 -7.12 2.19 22.18
N ASP A 181 -7.73 1.56 21.19
CA ASP A 181 -7.09 0.58 20.30
C ASP A 181 -6.63 1.25 19.00
N TYR A 182 -5.36 1.09 18.66
CA TYR A 182 -4.74 1.62 17.45
C TYR A 182 -4.35 0.49 16.52
N ARG A 183 -4.93 0.47 15.33
CA ARG A 183 -4.75 -0.62 14.37
C ARG A 183 -3.72 -0.20 13.32
N PHE A 184 -2.82 -1.12 13.00
CA PHE A 184 -1.79 -0.89 12.00
C PHE A 184 -1.64 -2.12 11.10
N LEU A 185 -1.46 -1.86 9.81
CA LEU A 185 -1.06 -2.86 8.84
C LEU A 185 0.47 -2.95 8.76
N VAL A 186 1.02 -4.09 9.14
CA VAL A 186 2.44 -4.40 9.03
C VAL A 186 2.72 -4.98 7.65
N LYS A 187 3.48 -4.25 6.84
CA LYS A 187 4.02 -4.70 5.55
C LYS A 187 5.48 -5.10 5.74
N ALA A 188 5.81 -6.35 5.41
CA ALA A 188 7.15 -6.91 5.53
C ALA A 188 7.67 -7.33 4.15
N GLY A 189 8.97 -7.13 3.92
CA GLY A 189 9.64 -7.38 2.64
C GLY A 189 9.42 -6.30 1.58
N GLU A 190 8.89 -5.14 1.98
CA GLU A 190 8.60 -4.00 1.09
C GLU A 190 9.10 -2.70 1.73
N ASP A 191 9.56 -1.79 0.89
CA ASP A 191 10.05 -0.48 1.29
C ASP A 191 8.96 0.59 1.11
N ILE A 192 8.27 0.92 2.20
CA ILE A 192 7.15 1.86 2.18
C ILE A 192 7.58 3.34 2.16
N ARG A 193 8.88 3.63 1.96
CA ARG A 193 9.38 5.01 1.87
C ARG A 193 8.76 5.77 0.71
N GLN A 194 8.48 5.07 -0.40
CA GLN A 194 7.84 5.72 -1.54
C GLN A 194 6.44 6.21 -1.18
N ASP A 195 5.61 5.36 -0.54
CA ASP A 195 4.29 5.75 -0.05
C ASP A 195 4.38 6.91 0.95
N GLN A 196 5.29 6.82 1.93
CA GLN A 196 5.50 7.85 2.95
C GLN A 196 5.96 9.19 2.37
N ARG A 197 6.63 9.20 1.21
CA ARG A 197 7.04 10.42 0.51
C ARG A 197 5.97 11.00 -0.41
N ILE A 198 4.98 10.20 -0.78
CA ILE A 198 3.83 10.62 -1.57
C ILE A 198 2.73 11.20 -0.68
N GLU A 199 2.55 10.68 0.53
CA GLU A 199 1.60 11.21 1.53
C GLU A 199 1.66 12.74 1.68
N PRO A 200 2.82 13.39 1.71
CA PRO A 200 2.85 14.82 1.90
C PRO A 200 2.54 15.63 0.65
N LEU A 201 2.80 15.06 -0.53
CA LEU A 201 2.32 15.62 -1.79
C LEU A 201 0.79 15.59 -1.75
N PHE A 202 0.20 14.48 -1.27
CA PHE A 202 -1.22 14.44 -0.96
C PHE A 202 -1.60 15.47 0.09
N SER A 203 -0.88 15.62 1.20
CA SER A 203 -1.17 16.59 2.26
C SER A 203 -1.16 18.04 1.76
N ILE A 204 -0.28 18.42 0.83
CA ILE A 204 -0.29 19.74 0.18
C ILE A 204 -1.52 19.88 -0.73
N ILE A 205 -1.88 18.81 -1.44
CA ILE A 205 -3.09 18.77 -2.27
C ILE A 205 -4.36 18.72 -1.38
N ASN A 206 -4.24 18.16 -0.18
CA ASN A 206 -5.26 17.79 0.80
C ASN A 206 -5.24 18.70 2.03
N ASP A 207 -4.64 19.90 2.04
CA ASP A 207 -4.87 20.94 3.09
C ASP A 207 -6.37 21.41 3.11
N LEU A 208 -7.28 20.57 2.62
CA LEU A 208 -8.72 20.62 2.45
C LEU A 208 -9.43 19.37 3.05
N TYR A 209 -8.72 18.30 3.50
CA TYR A 209 -9.29 17.08 4.13
C TYR A 209 -8.30 16.40 5.12
N ASP A 210 -8.77 15.96 6.30
CA ASP A 210 -7.94 15.53 7.45
C ASP A 210 -7.75 13.99 7.62
N ASN A 211 -8.10 13.14 6.65
CA ASN A 211 -8.25 11.68 6.87
C ASN A 211 -7.24 10.78 6.12
N ASP A 212 -6.00 11.23 5.90
CA ASP A 212 -4.97 10.42 5.24
C ASP A 212 -4.29 9.45 6.24
N PRO A 213 -4.02 8.18 5.83
CA PRO A 213 -3.37 7.21 6.71
C PRO A 213 -1.89 7.56 6.94
N ASN A 214 -1.41 7.39 8.18
CA ASN A 214 0.00 7.57 8.48
C ASN A 214 0.86 6.39 8.00
N PHE A 215 1.93 6.68 7.26
CA PHE A 215 2.94 5.72 6.81
C PHE A 215 4.21 5.84 7.67
N ILE A 216 4.64 4.74 8.30
CA ILE A 216 5.77 4.70 9.24
C ILE A 216 6.81 3.67 8.75
N PRO A 217 7.76 4.09 7.90
CA PRO A 217 8.89 3.24 7.51
C PRO A 217 9.78 2.97 8.72
N MET A 218 9.95 1.70 9.09
CA MET A 218 10.76 1.28 10.23
C MET A 218 12.14 0.77 9.83
N SER A 219 12.23 0.16 8.64
CA SER A 219 13.46 -0.28 7.99
C SER A 219 13.28 -0.32 6.47
N SER A 220 14.33 -0.66 5.73
CA SER A 220 14.26 -0.92 4.29
C SER A 220 13.35 -2.09 3.88
N LYS A 221 12.90 -2.92 4.84
CA LYS A 221 12.11 -4.13 4.59
C LYS A 221 10.89 -4.25 5.51
N LEU A 222 10.61 -3.26 6.36
CA LEU A 222 9.51 -3.30 7.33
C LEU A 222 8.90 -1.91 7.46
N GLY A 223 7.58 -1.88 7.33
CA GLY A 223 6.80 -0.66 7.48
C GLY A 223 5.47 -0.93 8.17
N MET A 224 4.94 0.12 8.78
CA MET A 224 3.59 0.15 9.31
C MET A 224 2.76 1.22 8.62
N ILE A 225 1.52 0.88 8.31
CA ILE A 225 0.53 1.80 7.75
C ILE A 225 -0.63 1.86 8.73
N GLU A 226 -1.09 3.04 9.08
CA GLU A 226 -2.29 3.20 9.91
C GLU A 226 -3.50 2.52 9.25
N TRP A 227 -4.22 1.72 10.03
CA TRP A 227 -5.42 1.07 9.56
C TRP A 227 -6.60 2.01 9.72
N LEU A 228 -7.26 2.31 8.61
CA LEU A 228 -8.46 3.14 8.61
C LEU A 228 -9.68 2.29 8.96
N ASP A 229 -10.27 2.60 10.11
CA ASP A 229 -11.48 1.93 10.56
C ASP A 229 -12.69 2.24 9.69
N ASN A 230 -13.68 1.33 9.71
CA ASN A 230 -14.89 1.39 8.90
C ASN A 230 -14.64 1.42 7.38
N THR A 231 -13.42 1.18 6.93
CA THR A 231 -13.08 1.11 5.51
C THR A 231 -13.17 -0.30 4.95
N ARG A 232 -13.55 -0.41 3.68
CA ARG A 232 -13.66 -1.67 2.93
C ARG A 232 -13.12 -1.52 1.52
N PRO A 233 -12.39 -2.50 0.96
CA PRO A 233 -11.95 -2.45 -0.43
C PRO A 233 -13.13 -2.31 -1.41
N LEU A 234 -12.97 -1.49 -2.44
CA LEU A 234 -13.95 -1.29 -3.50
C LEU A 234 -14.30 -2.62 -4.19
N LYS A 235 -13.31 -3.51 -4.35
CA LYS A 235 -13.51 -4.86 -4.88
C LYS A 235 -14.55 -5.63 -4.07
N ASP A 236 -14.39 -5.66 -2.76
CA ASP A 236 -15.21 -6.47 -1.86
C ASP A 236 -16.65 -5.96 -1.83
N LEU A 237 -16.83 -4.64 -1.76
CA LEU A 237 -18.17 -4.02 -1.82
C LEU A 237 -18.91 -4.33 -3.13
N ILE A 238 -18.20 -4.38 -4.26
CA ILE A 238 -18.78 -4.76 -5.55
C ILE A 238 -19.12 -6.26 -5.57
N GLN A 239 -18.23 -7.11 -5.07
CA GLN A 239 -18.41 -8.57 -5.05
C GLN A 239 -19.57 -9.01 -4.15
N GLU A 240 -19.78 -8.35 -3.01
CA GLU A 240 -20.90 -8.64 -2.10
C GLU A 240 -22.24 -8.06 -2.56
N SER A 241 -22.24 -7.28 -3.63
CA SER A 241 -23.44 -6.67 -4.19
C SER A 241 -24.11 -7.52 -5.28
N TYR A 242 -23.50 -8.64 -5.67
CA TYR A 242 -24.14 -9.63 -6.52
C TYR A 242 -25.27 -10.36 -5.76
N ASN A 243 -26.29 -10.79 -6.50
CA ASN A 243 -27.31 -11.69 -5.99
C ASN A 243 -26.91 -13.15 -6.28
N ASP A 244 -27.48 -14.12 -5.55
CA ASP A 244 -27.11 -15.54 -5.65
C ASP A 244 -27.15 -16.09 -7.09
N ASN A 245 -28.22 -15.80 -7.83
CA ASN A 245 -28.33 -16.21 -9.24
C ASN A 245 -27.22 -15.63 -10.12
N GLN A 246 -26.78 -14.40 -9.83
CA GLN A 246 -25.72 -13.73 -10.60
C GLN A 246 -24.34 -14.29 -10.23
N LEU A 247 -24.14 -14.64 -8.96
CA LEU A 247 -22.94 -15.35 -8.51
C LEU A 247 -22.84 -16.71 -9.18
N ASP A 248 -23.93 -17.48 -9.23
CA ASP A 248 -23.96 -18.81 -9.87
C ASP A 248 -23.55 -18.76 -11.35
N ILE A 249 -24.09 -17.78 -12.11
CA ILE A 249 -23.71 -17.58 -13.52
C ILE A 249 -22.21 -17.28 -13.66
N ILE A 250 -21.66 -16.45 -12.76
CA ILE A 250 -20.27 -16.03 -12.82
C ILE A 250 -19.32 -17.15 -12.38
N THR A 251 -19.64 -17.88 -11.32
CA THR A 251 -18.75 -18.88 -10.72
C THR A 251 -18.92 -20.25 -11.35
N ASN A 252 -20.15 -20.76 -11.43
CA ASN A 252 -20.43 -22.14 -11.76
C ASN A 252 -20.65 -22.35 -13.27
N GLN A 253 -21.25 -21.36 -13.95
CA GLN A 253 -21.48 -21.43 -15.40
C GLN A 253 -20.28 -20.92 -16.22
N GLY A 254 -19.16 -20.61 -15.55
CA GLY A 254 -17.91 -20.24 -16.21
C GLY A 254 -17.94 -18.90 -16.96
N GLN A 255 -18.95 -18.05 -16.71
CA GLN A 255 -19.06 -16.73 -17.33
C GLN A 255 -18.29 -15.65 -16.57
N HIS A 256 -17.31 -16.02 -15.75
CA HIS A 256 -16.50 -15.05 -15.02
C HIS A 256 -15.79 -14.10 -16.01
N PRO A 257 -15.92 -12.76 -15.89
CA PRO A 257 -15.36 -11.81 -16.86
C PRO A 257 -13.85 -11.95 -17.10
N ARG A 258 -13.09 -12.28 -16.04
CA ARG A 258 -11.66 -12.59 -16.15
C ARG A 258 -11.38 -13.80 -17.05
N LYS A 259 -12.19 -14.84 -16.95
CA LYS A 259 -12.06 -16.06 -17.75
C LYS A 259 -12.41 -15.76 -19.20
N LEU A 260 -13.54 -15.09 -19.45
CA LEU A 260 -13.94 -14.66 -20.79
C LEU A 260 -12.85 -13.82 -21.47
N TYR A 261 -12.27 -12.86 -20.74
CA TYR A 261 -11.16 -12.06 -21.24
C TYR A 261 -9.91 -12.89 -21.56
N GLN A 262 -9.51 -13.79 -20.65
CA GLN A 262 -8.36 -14.67 -20.87
C GLN A 262 -8.57 -15.65 -22.03
N ASP A 263 -9.77 -16.21 -22.15
CA ASP A 263 -10.15 -17.12 -23.23
C ASP A 263 -10.13 -16.39 -24.58
N TYR A 264 -10.68 -15.17 -24.64
CA TYR A 264 -10.62 -14.34 -25.84
C TYR A 264 -9.18 -14.07 -26.29
N LEU A 265 -8.32 -13.58 -25.37
CA LEU A 265 -6.93 -13.30 -25.69
C LEU A 265 -6.20 -14.56 -26.15
N THR A 266 -6.33 -15.66 -25.41
CA THR A 266 -5.64 -16.91 -25.68
C THR A 266 -6.10 -17.54 -26.99
N ASN A 267 -7.41 -17.57 -27.25
CA ASN A 267 -7.96 -18.15 -28.47
C ASN A 267 -7.60 -17.33 -29.70
N THR A 268 -7.65 -16.00 -29.58
CA THR A 268 -7.29 -15.10 -30.68
C THR A 268 -5.80 -15.18 -31.00
N TYR A 269 -4.95 -15.20 -29.96
CA TYR A 269 -3.51 -15.37 -30.12
C TYR A 269 -3.15 -16.73 -30.70
N LYS A 270 -3.71 -17.84 -30.18
CA LYS A 270 -3.45 -19.19 -30.70
C LYS A 270 -3.92 -19.38 -32.13
N LYS A 271 -5.05 -18.77 -32.53
CA LYS A 271 -5.50 -18.78 -33.94
C LYS A 271 -4.50 -18.09 -34.86
N ALA A 272 -3.90 -16.99 -34.41
CA ALA A 272 -2.88 -16.28 -35.17
C ALA A 272 -1.51 -17.00 -35.16
N LYS A 273 -1.12 -17.57 -34.02
CA LYS A 273 0.17 -18.23 -33.78
C LYS A 273 0.04 -19.46 -32.87
N PRO A 274 -0.16 -20.66 -33.43
CA PRO A 274 -0.40 -21.88 -32.64
C PRO A 274 0.77 -22.33 -31.76
N THR A 275 2.01 -21.94 -32.10
CA THR A 275 3.26 -22.44 -31.49
C THR A 275 4.01 -21.40 -30.65
N ALA A 276 3.47 -20.19 -30.48
CA ALA A 276 4.17 -19.10 -29.81
C ALA A 276 3.94 -19.09 -28.28
N ASN A 277 4.99 -18.75 -27.53
CA ASN A 277 4.90 -18.51 -26.09
C ASN A 277 4.08 -17.25 -25.77
N ASN A 278 3.41 -17.22 -24.62
CA ASN A 278 2.50 -16.14 -24.22
C ASN A 278 3.20 -14.84 -23.78
N THR A 279 4.54 -14.80 -23.73
CA THR A 279 5.31 -13.69 -23.13
C THR A 279 5.07 -12.34 -23.81
N ILE A 280 4.82 -12.34 -25.12
CA ILE A 280 4.61 -11.11 -25.94
C ILE A 280 3.17 -10.98 -26.46
N MET A 281 2.24 -11.79 -25.93
CA MET A 281 0.87 -11.91 -26.44
C MET A 281 0.16 -10.54 -26.57
N TYR A 282 0.27 -9.68 -25.56
CA TYR A 282 -0.39 -8.37 -25.57
C TYR A 282 0.14 -7.44 -26.67
N ALA A 283 1.46 -7.41 -26.88
CA ALA A 283 2.07 -6.55 -27.90
C ALA A 283 1.63 -6.97 -29.32
N GLU A 284 1.56 -8.27 -29.58
CA GLU A 284 1.13 -8.78 -30.89
C GLU A 284 -0.37 -8.61 -31.13
N LEU A 285 -1.19 -8.84 -30.11
CA LEU A 285 -2.64 -8.59 -30.19
C LEU A 285 -2.93 -7.10 -30.40
N PHE A 286 -2.16 -6.21 -29.79
CA PHE A 286 -2.29 -4.77 -29.99
C PHE A 286 -2.05 -4.35 -31.45
N LEU A 287 -1.09 -4.99 -32.14
CA LEU A 287 -0.78 -4.70 -33.54
C LEU A 287 -1.75 -5.37 -34.52
N SER A 288 -2.36 -6.48 -34.14
CA SER A 288 -3.21 -7.29 -35.04
C SER A 288 -4.70 -6.98 -34.95
N LEU A 289 -5.19 -6.59 -33.77
CA LEU A 289 -6.62 -6.34 -33.55
C LEU A 289 -7.03 -4.93 -33.94
N THR A 290 -8.20 -4.83 -34.57
CA THR A 290 -8.81 -3.53 -34.86
C THR A 290 -9.59 -3.00 -33.67
N LYS A 291 -9.74 -1.67 -33.59
CA LYS A 291 -10.55 -1.00 -32.57
C LYS A 291 -11.98 -1.56 -32.48
N ALA A 292 -12.61 -1.87 -33.61
CA ALA A 292 -13.99 -2.36 -33.65
C ALA A 292 -14.11 -3.74 -32.98
N GLN A 293 -13.22 -4.68 -33.30
CA GLN A 293 -13.19 -6.01 -32.69
C GLN A 293 -12.98 -5.94 -31.17
N VAL A 294 -12.03 -5.12 -30.72
CA VAL A 294 -11.76 -4.93 -29.29
C VAL A 294 -12.97 -4.31 -28.58
N GLN A 295 -13.63 -3.33 -29.19
CA GLN A 295 -14.78 -2.66 -28.61
C GLN A 295 -16.00 -3.59 -28.50
N GLU A 296 -16.24 -4.41 -29.52
CA GLU A 296 -17.31 -5.42 -29.50
C GLU A 296 -17.11 -6.41 -28.36
N GLU A 297 -15.92 -7.01 -28.26
CA GLU A 297 -15.63 -7.98 -27.20
C GLU A 297 -15.63 -7.33 -25.81
N PHE A 298 -15.08 -6.12 -25.68
CA PHE A 298 -15.12 -5.39 -24.42
C PHE A 298 -16.57 -5.15 -23.96
N ASN A 299 -17.46 -4.76 -24.87
CA ASN A 299 -18.88 -4.55 -24.56
C ASN A 299 -19.57 -5.86 -24.19
N HIS A 300 -19.26 -6.95 -24.89
CA HIS A 300 -19.76 -8.29 -24.59
C HIS A 300 -19.36 -8.71 -23.15
N ILE A 301 -18.07 -8.71 -22.82
CA ILE A 301 -17.59 -9.09 -21.48
C ILE A 301 -18.17 -8.17 -20.41
N GLN A 302 -18.23 -6.86 -20.67
CA GLN A 302 -18.78 -5.89 -19.73
C GLN A 302 -20.28 -6.14 -19.45
N SER A 303 -21.04 -6.62 -20.44
CA SER A 303 -22.49 -6.83 -20.33
C SER A 303 -22.88 -7.93 -19.34
N VAL A 304 -22.01 -8.92 -19.14
CA VAL A 304 -22.19 -10.02 -18.17
C VAL A 304 -22.24 -9.50 -16.73
N ILE A 305 -21.55 -8.39 -16.46
CA ILE A 305 -21.55 -7.76 -15.15
C ILE A 305 -22.82 -6.89 -15.02
N PRO A 306 -23.58 -6.92 -13.91
CA PRO A 306 -24.65 -5.96 -13.66
C PRO A 306 -24.09 -4.54 -13.52
N ALA A 307 -24.70 -3.53 -14.15
CA ALA A 307 -24.14 -2.17 -14.18
C ALA A 307 -24.11 -1.47 -12.82
N ASP A 308 -24.99 -1.85 -11.91
CA ASP A 308 -25.40 -1.08 -10.73
C ASP A 308 -24.91 -1.64 -9.38
N LEU A 309 -23.96 -2.59 -9.40
CA LEU A 309 -23.46 -3.25 -8.18
C LEU A 309 -22.94 -2.24 -7.14
N LEU A 310 -22.12 -1.28 -7.55
CA LEU A 310 -21.62 -0.26 -6.62
C LEU A 310 -22.77 0.60 -6.07
N ARG A 311 -23.77 0.89 -6.89
CA ARG A 311 -24.96 1.63 -6.44
C ARG A 311 -25.75 0.82 -5.41
N ARG A 312 -25.90 -0.50 -5.60
CA ARG A 312 -26.51 -1.41 -4.62
C ARG A 312 -25.71 -1.44 -3.32
N ALA A 313 -24.37 -1.47 -3.39
CA ALA A 313 -23.52 -1.41 -2.21
C ALA A 313 -23.81 -0.15 -1.37
N TYR A 314 -23.85 1.02 -2.01
CA TYR A 314 -24.16 2.28 -1.33
C TYR A 314 -25.60 2.30 -0.78
N TYR A 315 -26.57 1.67 -1.44
CA TYR A 315 -27.91 1.52 -0.89
C TYR A 315 -27.95 0.58 0.32
N LYS A 316 -27.16 -0.51 0.33
CA LYS A 316 -27.06 -1.42 1.48
C LYS A 316 -26.43 -0.73 2.70
N ILE A 317 -25.48 0.18 2.46
CA ILE A 317 -24.83 0.98 3.52
C ILE A 317 -25.77 2.09 4.03
N ALA A 318 -26.59 2.67 3.14
CA ALA A 318 -27.47 3.77 3.48
C ALA A 318 -28.74 3.33 4.23
N ASN A 319 -28.96 3.88 5.42
CA ASN A 319 -30.19 3.66 6.19
C ASN A 319 -31.42 4.44 5.66
N SER A 320 -31.22 5.37 4.72
CA SER A 320 -32.28 6.18 4.13
C SER A 320 -31.88 6.74 2.77
N HIS A 321 -32.86 7.25 2.01
CA HIS A 321 -32.61 7.90 0.73
C HIS A 321 -31.75 9.18 0.88
N GLN A 322 -31.94 9.93 1.97
CA GLN A 322 -31.11 11.09 2.29
C GLN A 322 -29.67 10.68 2.58
N ALA A 323 -29.48 9.60 3.35
CA ALA A 323 -28.15 9.06 3.62
C ALA A 323 -27.47 8.60 2.32
N PHE A 324 -28.19 7.88 1.44
CA PHE A 324 -27.66 7.47 0.14
C PHE A 324 -27.21 8.68 -0.70
N TYR A 325 -27.99 9.76 -0.72
CA TYR A 325 -27.62 10.98 -1.43
C TYR A 325 -26.34 11.62 -0.85
N ALA A 326 -26.23 11.69 0.47
CA ALA A 326 -25.05 12.23 1.15
C ALA A 326 -23.79 11.37 0.89
N LEU A 327 -23.86 10.05 1.08
CA LEU A 327 -22.76 9.11 0.83
C LEU A 327 -22.31 9.16 -0.64
N ARG A 328 -23.27 9.17 -1.58
CA ARG A 328 -22.98 9.30 -3.01
C ARG A 328 -22.28 10.61 -3.33
N ARG A 329 -22.72 11.73 -2.73
CA ARG A 329 -22.06 13.04 -2.92
C ARG A 329 -20.62 13.00 -2.40
N GLN A 330 -20.42 12.45 -1.19
CA GLN A 330 -19.09 12.34 -0.59
C GLN A 330 -18.17 11.48 -1.45
N PHE A 331 -18.66 10.36 -1.98
CA PHE A 331 -17.91 9.52 -2.91
C PHE A 331 -17.48 10.31 -4.15
N ILE A 332 -18.41 11.02 -4.80
CA ILE A 332 -18.13 11.70 -6.07
C ILE A 332 -17.07 12.79 -5.88
N THR A 333 -17.21 13.58 -4.81
CA THR A 333 -16.26 14.66 -4.50
C THR A 333 -14.89 14.11 -4.13
N SER A 334 -14.82 13.13 -3.23
CA SER A 334 -13.54 12.53 -2.83
C SER A 334 -12.86 11.79 -3.99
N TYR A 335 -13.63 11.10 -4.83
CA TYR A 335 -13.08 10.44 -6.02
C TYR A 335 -12.53 11.43 -7.05
N ALA A 336 -13.23 12.55 -7.29
CA ALA A 336 -12.75 13.58 -8.19
C ALA A 336 -11.42 14.20 -7.72
N VAL A 337 -11.29 14.45 -6.41
CA VAL A 337 -10.05 14.93 -5.81
C VAL A 337 -8.95 13.89 -6.01
N LEU A 338 -9.19 12.63 -5.60
CA LEU A 338 -8.22 11.55 -5.73
C LEU A 338 -7.75 11.35 -7.17
N CYS A 339 -8.66 11.34 -8.15
CA CYS A 339 -8.33 11.21 -9.57
C CYS A 339 -7.46 12.37 -10.08
N THR A 340 -7.73 13.59 -9.63
CA THR A 340 -6.95 14.77 -10.02
C THR A 340 -5.53 14.69 -9.45
N SER A 341 -5.40 14.33 -8.18
CA SER A 341 -4.12 14.15 -7.50
C SER A 341 -3.30 13.02 -8.13
N GLN A 342 -3.91 11.84 -8.33
CA GLN A 342 -3.25 10.68 -8.94
C GLN A 342 -2.77 10.99 -10.37
N TYR A 343 -3.53 11.76 -11.14
CA TYR A 343 -3.13 12.15 -12.49
C TYR A 343 -1.88 13.03 -12.49
N ILE A 344 -1.83 14.06 -11.63
CA ILE A 344 -0.68 14.97 -11.55
C ILE A 344 0.59 14.25 -11.07
N LEU A 345 0.43 13.36 -10.10
CA LEU A 345 1.54 12.60 -9.52
C LEU A 345 1.96 11.40 -10.40
N GLY A 346 1.24 11.12 -11.50
CA GLY A 346 1.50 9.96 -12.35
C GLY A 346 1.33 8.63 -11.60
N ILE A 347 0.40 8.56 -10.64
CA ILE A 347 0.13 7.34 -9.88
C ILE A 347 -0.63 6.37 -10.78
N VAL A 348 -0.07 5.17 -10.89
CA VAL A 348 -0.56 4.04 -11.68
C VAL A 348 -0.83 2.84 -10.76
N ASP A 349 -1.19 1.68 -11.31
CA ASP A 349 -1.67 0.49 -10.60
C ASP A 349 -2.99 0.72 -9.82
N ARG A 350 -3.98 1.27 -10.51
CA ARG A 350 -5.29 1.62 -9.92
C ARG A 350 -6.27 0.47 -9.99
N HIS A 351 -5.89 -0.65 -9.39
CA HIS A 351 -6.79 -1.80 -9.27
C HIS A 351 -7.76 -1.64 -8.08
N GLN A 352 -8.84 -2.42 -8.07
CA GLN A 352 -9.97 -2.23 -7.13
C GLN A 352 -9.61 -2.45 -5.65
N LEU A 353 -8.50 -3.13 -5.36
CA LEU A 353 -8.00 -3.31 -3.98
C LEU A 353 -7.24 -2.08 -3.45
N ASN A 354 -6.81 -1.16 -4.33
CA ASN A 354 -6.10 0.07 -3.96
C ASN A 354 -7.06 1.25 -3.70
N PHE A 355 -8.37 0.95 -3.64
CA PHE A 355 -9.40 1.90 -3.29
C PHE A 355 -10.18 1.36 -2.10
N LEU A 356 -10.10 2.07 -0.99
CA LEU A 356 -10.89 1.81 0.21
C LEU A 356 -12.09 2.76 0.23
N ILE A 357 -13.25 2.27 0.64
CA ILE A 357 -14.44 3.08 0.89
C ILE A 357 -14.71 3.07 2.38
N ASP A 358 -14.73 4.25 3.00
CA ASP A 358 -15.25 4.42 4.34
C ASP A 358 -16.78 4.26 4.32
N THR A 359 -17.27 3.22 4.97
CA THR A 359 -18.69 2.87 5.03
C THR A 359 -19.50 3.84 5.89
N SER A 360 -18.86 4.62 6.77
CA SER A 360 -19.53 5.61 7.61
C SER A 360 -19.78 6.92 6.86
N SER A 361 -18.77 7.41 6.11
CA SER A 361 -18.85 8.69 5.38
C SER A 361 -19.16 8.56 3.89
N GLY A 362 -18.93 7.39 3.28
CA GLY A 362 -19.02 7.18 1.83
C GLY A 362 -17.83 7.73 1.06
N GLN A 363 -16.76 8.15 1.74
CA GLN A 363 -15.53 8.63 1.11
C GLN A 363 -14.73 7.48 0.50
N ILE A 364 -14.11 7.73 -0.67
CA ILE A 364 -13.10 6.84 -1.24
C ILE A 364 -11.69 7.34 -0.92
N ILE A 365 -10.81 6.41 -0.57
CA ILE A 365 -9.44 6.64 -0.14
C ILE A 365 -8.54 5.78 -1.02
N GLY A 366 -7.50 6.39 -1.60
CA GLY A 366 -6.47 5.65 -2.34
C GLY A 366 -5.42 5.11 -1.38
N ILE A 367 -4.93 3.90 -1.62
CA ILE A 367 -3.80 3.31 -0.92
C ILE A 367 -2.81 2.73 -1.93
N ASP A 368 -1.60 2.44 -1.48
CA ASP A 368 -0.54 1.78 -2.24
C ASP A 368 -0.10 2.58 -3.49
N PHE A 369 0.77 3.57 -3.24
CA PHE A 369 1.28 4.50 -4.26
C PHE A 369 2.69 4.12 -4.73
N GLY A 370 3.08 2.85 -4.55
CA GLY A 370 4.39 2.31 -4.94
C GLY A 370 4.73 2.45 -6.43
N SER A 371 3.76 2.75 -7.29
CA SER A 371 4.02 3.12 -8.69
C SER A 371 3.58 4.56 -8.98
N ALA A 372 4.47 5.52 -8.71
CA ALA A 372 4.26 6.94 -9.02
C ALA A 372 5.06 7.39 -10.26
N PHE A 373 4.82 8.61 -10.73
CA PHE A 373 5.53 9.22 -11.88
C PHE A 373 5.52 8.36 -13.16
N ASN A 374 4.42 7.65 -13.40
CA ASN A 374 4.21 6.75 -14.54
C ASN A 374 5.19 5.56 -14.61
N ALA A 375 5.81 5.18 -13.50
CA ALA A 375 6.75 4.06 -13.45
C ALA A 375 6.14 2.77 -14.04
N ALA A 376 4.90 2.41 -13.68
CA ALA A 376 4.28 1.19 -14.20
C ALA A 376 3.95 1.26 -15.70
N THR A 377 3.70 2.45 -16.26
CA THR A 377 3.53 2.62 -17.72
C THR A 377 4.83 2.35 -18.48
N ILE A 378 5.98 2.65 -17.86
CA ILE A 378 7.30 2.48 -18.47
C ILE A 378 7.83 1.05 -18.28
N HIS A 379 7.57 0.44 -17.12
CA HIS A 379 8.28 -0.78 -16.70
C HIS A 379 7.44 -2.06 -16.74
N LEU A 380 6.10 -1.98 -16.76
CA LEU A 380 5.29 -3.18 -16.88
C LEU A 380 5.29 -3.70 -18.32
N SER A 381 5.33 -5.03 -18.46
CA SER A 381 5.20 -5.69 -19.77
C SER A 381 3.87 -5.38 -20.46
N VAL A 382 2.84 -5.07 -19.68
CA VAL A 382 1.57 -4.52 -20.17
C VAL A 382 1.39 -3.14 -19.54
N PRO A 383 1.56 -2.05 -20.31
CA PRO A 383 1.54 -0.71 -19.75
C PRO A 383 0.12 -0.27 -19.38
N GLU A 384 -0.03 0.46 -18.27
CA GLU A 384 -1.28 1.14 -17.93
C GLU A 384 -1.37 2.47 -18.70
N LEU A 385 -2.31 2.55 -19.65
CA LEU A 385 -2.47 3.70 -20.56
C LEU A 385 -3.53 4.71 -20.12
N ILE A 386 -4.41 4.33 -19.19
CA ILE A 386 -5.51 5.18 -18.77
C ILE A 386 -5.00 6.28 -17.83
N PRO A 387 -5.52 7.53 -17.88
CA PRO A 387 -5.08 8.59 -16.98
C PRO A 387 -5.81 8.56 -15.63
N ILE A 388 -7.01 8.00 -15.58
CA ILE A 388 -7.83 7.78 -14.38
C ILE A 388 -8.63 6.49 -14.55
N ARG A 389 -8.96 5.81 -13.45
CA ARG A 389 -9.91 4.71 -13.47
C ARG A 389 -11.33 5.27 -13.55
N LEU A 390 -12.04 5.08 -14.66
CA LEU A 390 -13.44 5.51 -14.78
C LEU A 390 -14.27 4.42 -15.46
N THR A 391 -14.52 3.34 -14.72
CA THR A 391 -15.21 2.14 -15.22
C THR A 391 -16.73 2.26 -15.07
N ARG A 392 -17.47 1.35 -15.72
CA ARG A 392 -18.94 1.35 -15.72
C ARG A 392 -19.59 1.40 -14.33
N GLN A 393 -19.02 0.73 -13.32
CA GLN A 393 -19.57 0.79 -11.95
C GLN A 393 -19.50 2.20 -11.35
N LEU A 394 -18.38 2.89 -11.58
CA LEU A 394 -18.14 4.24 -11.09
C LEU A 394 -19.04 5.26 -11.79
N THR A 395 -19.17 5.14 -13.12
CA THR A 395 -20.08 6.00 -13.89
C THR A 395 -21.55 5.73 -13.57
N GLN A 396 -21.92 4.47 -13.28
CA GLN A 396 -23.28 4.12 -12.90
C GLN A 396 -23.68 4.66 -11.53
N LEU A 397 -22.76 4.70 -10.56
CA LEU A 397 -23.00 5.38 -9.29
C LEU A 397 -23.29 6.88 -9.51
N MET A 398 -22.69 7.48 -10.55
CA MET A 398 -22.89 8.88 -10.95
C MET A 398 -24.09 9.10 -11.89
N SER A 399 -24.82 8.06 -12.30
CA SER A 399 -25.89 8.13 -13.30
C SER A 399 -27.02 9.12 -12.97
N ARG A 400 -27.79 9.54 -13.98
CA ARG A 400 -28.75 10.68 -14.02
C ARG A 400 -28.10 12.05 -14.18
N ILE A 401 -27.17 12.42 -13.29
CA ILE A 401 -26.36 13.65 -13.42
C ILE A 401 -25.16 13.38 -14.34
N GLY A 402 -24.65 12.15 -14.33
CA GLY A 402 -23.49 11.73 -15.10
C GLY A 402 -22.18 12.31 -14.54
N THR A 403 -21.11 12.08 -15.29
CA THR A 403 -19.76 12.56 -14.95
C THR A 403 -19.60 14.06 -15.20
N ALA A 404 -20.46 14.66 -16.02
CA ALA A 404 -20.42 16.07 -16.39
C ALA A 404 -20.84 17.04 -15.27
N GLY A 405 -21.51 16.55 -14.22
CA GLY A 405 -21.93 17.36 -13.08
C GLY A 405 -20.85 17.52 -12.01
N LEU A 406 -21.17 17.11 -10.78
CA LEU A 406 -20.32 17.32 -9.60
C LEU A 406 -18.89 16.79 -9.78
N PHE A 407 -18.73 15.63 -10.45
CA PHE A 407 -17.42 15.03 -10.69
C PHE A 407 -16.52 15.97 -11.52
N ARG A 408 -16.96 16.35 -12.72
CA ARG A 408 -16.21 17.28 -13.59
C ARG A 408 -15.98 18.64 -12.93
N ALA A 409 -17.00 19.22 -12.29
CA ALA A 409 -16.88 20.52 -11.64
C ALA A 409 -15.81 20.51 -10.53
N THR A 410 -15.79 19.44 -9.71
CA THR A 410 -14.78 19.26 -8.67
C THR A 410 -13.38 19.12 -9.26
N MET A 411 -13.21 18.30 -10.31
CA MET A 411 -11.92 18.15 -10.99
C MET A 411 -11.39 19.47 -11.58
N ILE A 412 -12.25 20.25 -12.23
CA ILE A 412 -11.87 21.56 -12.79
C ILE A 412 -11.42 22.51 -11.69
N TYR A 413 -12.22 22.63 -10.62
CA TYR A 413 -11.89 23.49 -9.49
C TYR A 413 -10.55 23.11 -8.88
N ARG A 414 -10.31 21.81 -8.68
CA ARG A 414 -9.05 21.30 -8.12
C ARG A 414 -7.86 21.51 -9.05
N MET A 415 -7.98 21.21 -10.34
CA MET A 415 -6.89 21.50 -11.28
C MET A 415 -6.54 22.98 -11.33
N ASN A 416 -7.53 23.88 -11.30
CA ASN A 416 -7.27 25.31 -11.29
C ASN A 416 -6.55 25.74 -10.01
N ALA A 417 -6.98 25.25 -8.84
CA ALA A 417 -6.33 25.54 -7.57
C ALA A 417 -4.88 25.04 -7.53
N LEU A 418 -4.62 23.84 -8.06
CA LEU A 418 -3.27 23.27 -8.13
C LEU A 418 -2.37 24.02 -9.11
N ARG A 419 -2.91 24.49 -10.24
CA ARG A 419 -2.17 25.33 -11.19
C ARG A 419 -1.85 26.71 -10.64
N GLN A 420 -2.72 27.28 -9.82
CA GLN A 420 -2.48 28.57 -9.16
C GLN A 420 -1.40 28.48 -8.07
N ASN A 421 -1.25 27.32 -7.43
CA ASN A 421 -0.26 27.07 -6.39
C ASN A 421 0.85 26.10 -6.87
N SER A 422 1.20 26.17 -8.16
CA SER A 422 2.13 25.21 -8.78
C SER A 422 3.52 25.26 -8.16
N ASP A 423 3.96 26.42 -7.67
CA ASP A 423 5.33 26.60 -7.17
C ASP A 423 5.63 25.74 -5.94
N LEU A 424 4.69 25.64 -5.01
CA LEU A 424 4.82 24.79 -3.82
C LEU A 424 4.84 23.31 -4.20
N LEU A 425 3.96 22.91 -5.13
CA LEU A 425 3.87 21.54 -5.62
C LEU A 425 5.15 21.14 -6.37
N LEU A 426 5.61 21.96 -7.31
CA LEU A 426 6.84 21.74 -8.07
C LEU A 426 8.06 21.71 -7.17
N SER A 427 8.14 22.61 -6.19
CA SER A 427 9.23 22.60 -5.21
C SER A 427 9.25 21.29 -4.43
N THR A 428 8.09 20.79 -3.99
CA THR A 428 8.02 19.54 -3.23
C THR A 428 8.34 18.32 -4.09
N MET A 429 7.86 18.30 -5.34
CA MET A 429 8.17 17.25 -6.32
C MET A 429 9.66 17.24 -6.70
N ASP A 430 10.30 18.40 -6.82
CA ASP A 430 11.72 18.51 -7.13
C ASP A 430 12.59 17.88 -6.02
N VAL A 431 12.23 18.10 -4.75
CA VAL A 431 12.90 17.41 -3.62
C VAL A 431 12.63 15.90 -3.66
N PHE A 432 11.44 15.47 -4.05
CA PHE A 432 11.11 14.05 -4.19
C PHE A 432 12.00 13.35 -5.23
N ILE A 433 12.11 13.93 -6.43
CA ILE A 433 12.84 13.32 -7.58
C ILE A 433 14.35 13.25 -7.31
N LYS A 434 14.91 14.27 -6.64
CA LYS A 434 16.36 14.38 -6.39
C LYS A 434 16.86 13.45 -5.26
N GLU A 435 15.98 12.78 -4.54
CA GLU A 435 16.35 11.85 -3.47
C GLU A 435 16.34 10.39 -3.95
N PRO A 436 17.51 9.77 -4.21
CA PRO A 436 17.56 8.42 -4.72
C PRO A 436 17.02 7.43 -3.68
N LEU A 437 15.89 6.80 -3.97
CA LEU A 437 15.51 5.53 -3.35
C LEU A 437 16.05 4.39 -4.20
N MET A 438 16.48 3.33 -3.53
CA MET A 438 17.17 2.17 -4.13
C MET A 438 16.40 1.53 -5.30
N GLU A 439 15.07 1.62 -5.34
CA GLU A 439 14.27 1.07 -6.43
C GLU A 439 14.48 1.80 -7.76
N TRP A 440 14.65 3.13 -7.77
CA TRP A 440 14.94 3.87 -8.99
C TRP A 440 16.35 3.56 -9.52
N MET A 441 17.31 3.33 -8.62
CA MET A 441 18.67 2.91 -9.01
C MET A 441 18.72 1.46 -9.50
N ALA A 442 17.92 0.55 -8.93
CA ALA A 442 17.79 -0.81 -9.44
C ALA A 442 17.18 -0.83 -10.86
N SER A 443 16.30 0.12 -11.19
CA SER A 443 15.80 0.32 -12.56
C SER A 443 16.89 0.81 -13.54
N PHE A 444 17.89 1.56 -13.08
CA PHE A 444 19.03 1.98 -13.91
C PHE A 444 20.08 0.90 -14.13
N LEU A 445 20.22 -0.06 -13.20
CA LEU A 445 21.14 -1.19 -13.34
C LEU A 445 20.73 -2.20 -14.43
N PHE A 446 19.56 -2.05 -15.03
CA PHE A 446 19.14 -2.78 -16.25
C PHE A 446 19.37 -1.98 -17.54
N ILE A 447 19.87 -0.75 -17.46
CA ILE A 447 20.12 0.15 -18.60
C ILE A 447 21.63 0.35 -18.87
N LEU A 448 22.51 -0.17 -18.00
CA LEU A 448 23.95 -0.34 -18.25
C LEU A 448 24.27 -1.83 -18.35
#